data_AF-A0A2T4UEB4-F1
#
_entry.id   AF-A0A2T4UEB4-F1
#
_cell.length_a   1.000
_cell.length_b   1.000
_cell.length_c   1.000
_cell.angle_alpha   90.00
_cell.angle_beta   90.00
_cell.angle_gamma   90.00
#
_symmetry.space_group_name_H-M   'P 1'
#
loop_
_entity.id
_entity.type
_entity.pdbx_description
1 polymer ?
#
loop_
_entity_poly.entity_id
_entity_poly.type
_entity_poly.pdbx_seq_one_letter_code
_entity_poly.pdbx_strand_id
1 'polypeptide(L)'
;MHRNHLLFDDPAAATAWGFIQQLSPACQHLLLARLREHLAVLETTGGPAATREAHAVRALHEALDLLLAEEPGSVLTVEAYRRLRHANPDAGWPEDRNLRRWLGGGSWNDALRRARMEAVPDGDRLVVERARDITAEQAVAALRLCAGDLGGPPTLSQYVAWARRDERYVDPDIPASQLPFMRLFESWAGALVAAGLVEAPDGQDAGLAAVVASGHVRPAQYAYSATDRCKPLQRCAAELGRSPRQQEYTAWRQRCQRDAMTAGRPVPAIPSPSTLVRDAGTWDEALAAAGLERLGGRATRSNPDRSPRGGSDKRWSQYSLITILDRADAAVPGRLSTTAYGRWRREVLGAAKPGSQDRALPIYQTYISWFGSWQAALDTLERYRAAPDEPFLDGDPRLTEEPS
;
A
#
# COMPACT_ATOMS: atom_id res chain seq x y z
N MET A 1 -32.07 8.32 40.42
CA MET A 1 -30.62 8.06 40.38
C MET A 1 -30.31 6.89 39.46
N HIS A 2 -30.68 6.98 38.18
CA HIS A 2 -30.57 5.88 37.22
C HIS A 2 -30.02 6.40 35.88
N ARG A 3 -29.09 5.64 35.27
CA ARG A 3 -28.59 5.71 33.88
C ARG A 3 -27.51 6.74 33.45
N ASN A 4 -26.67 7.29 34.34
CA ASN A 4 -25.50 8.08 33.88
C ASN A 4 -24.27 7.23 33.45
N HIS A 5 -24.27 5.91 33.66
CA HIS A 5 -23.12 5.04 33.31
C HIS A 5 -22.97 4.72 31.81
N LEU A 6 -23.81 5.29 30.93
CA LEU A 6 -23.80 4.98 29.49
C LEU A 6 -23.26 6.10 28.59
N LEU A 7 -22.91 7.26 29.15
CA LEU A 7 -22.46 8.41 28.34
C LEU A 7 -20.98 8.33 27.93
N PHE A 8 -20.14 7.63 28.70
CA PHE A 8 -18.70 7.55 28.43
C PHE A 8 -18.16 6.15 28.71
N ASP A 9 -17.43 5.58 27.75
CA ASP A 9 -16.71 4.30 27.92
C ASP A 9 -15.45 4.44 28.80
N ASP A 10 -14.92 5.67 28.91
CA ASP A 10 -13.76 5.98 29.73
C ASP A 10 -14.22 6.43 31.13
N PRO A 11 -13.83 5.72 32.22
CA PRO A 11 -14.20 6.09 33.58
C PRO A 11 -13.68 7.48 34.00
N ALA A 12 -12.58 7.95 33.44
CA ALA A 12 -12.07 9.30 33.70
C ALA A 12 -12.99 10.37 33.09
N ALA A 13 -13.46 10.15 31.87
CA ALA A 13 -14.42 11.04 31.21
C ALA A 13 -15.77 11.09 31.94
N ALA A 14 -16.26 9.93 32.42
CA ALA A 14 -17.46 9.88 33.25
C ALA A 14 -17.31 10.68 34.55
N THR A 15 -16.14 10.61 35.18
CA THR A 15 -15.83 11.39 36.40
C THR A 15 -15.80 12.89 36.10
N ALA A 16 -15.10 13.31 35.05
CA ALA A 16 -15.06 14.72 34.63
C ALA A 16 -16.46 15.27 34.32
N TRP A 17 -17.30 14.48 33.63
CA TRP A 17 -18.67 14.87 33.36
C TRP A 17 -19.51 15.03 34.63
N GLY A 18 -19.34 14.14 35.60
CA GLY A 18 -19.98 14.28 36.91
C GLY A 18 -19.63 15.60 37.61
N PHE A 19 -18.37 16.03 37.53
CA PHE A 19 -17.95 17.34 38.02
C PHE A 19 -18.61 18.49 37.26
N ILE A 20 -18.67 18.41 35.92
CA ILE A 20 -19.31 19.44 35.09
C ILE A 20 -20.78 19.60 35.46
N GLN A 21 -21.51 18.50 35.69
CA GLN A 21 -22.93 18.54 36.05
C GLN A 21 -23.19 19.19 37.42
N GLN A 22 -22.21 19.20 38.33
CA GLN A 22 -22.33 19.86 39.63
C GLN A 22 -22.11 21.38 39.57
N LEU A 23 -21.59 21.91 38.45
CA LEU A 23 -21.42 23.34 38.26
C LEU A 23 -22.75 24.05 38.00
N SER A 24 -22.84 25.32 38.37
CA SER A 24 -23.97 26.16 37.98
C SER A 24 -24.06 26.28 36.44
N PRO A 25 -25.25 26.54 35.86
CA PRO A 25 -25.40 26.63 34.40
C PRO A 25 -24.45 27.64 33.75
N ALA A 26 -24.22 28.80 34.39
CA ALA A 26 -23.27 29.80 33.90
C ALA A 26 -21.82 29.27 33.86
N CYS A 27 -21.41 28.53 34.89
CA CYS A 27 -20.08 27.90 34.95
C CYS A 27 -19.94 26.75 33.95
N GLN A 28 -21.00 25.97 33.69
CA GLN A 28 -21.01 24.95 32.65
C GLN A 28 -20.74 25.56 31.27
N HIS A 29 -21.47 26.63 30.90
CA HIS A 29 -21.27 27.32 29.64
C HIS A 29 -19.85 27.88 29.49
N LEU A 30 -19.31 28.48 30.55
CA LEU A 30 -17.94 29.01 30.53
C LEU A 30 -16.89 27.91 30.37
N LEU A 31 -17.03 26.80 31.11
CA LEU A 31 -16.10 25.67 31.04
C LEU A 31 -16.14 25.01 29.66
N LEU A 32 -17.32 24.78 29.10
CA LEU A 32 -17.47 24.23 27.75
C LEU A 32 -16.85 25.14 26.68
N ALA A 33 -17.02 26.47 26.80
CA ALA A 33 -16.37 27.42 25.91
C ALA A 33 -14.84 27.33 26.00
N ARG A 34 -14.28 27.23 27.22
CA ARG A 34 -12.83 27.08 27.44
C ARG A 34 -12.29 25.73 26.96
N LEU A 35 -13.04 24.64 27.15
CA LEU A 35 -12.66 23.34 26.61
C LEU A 35 -12.63 23.36 25.08
N ARG A 36 -13.57 24.06 24.44
CA ARG A 36 -13.56 24.27 22.98
C ARG A 36 -12.33 25.03 22.52
N GLU A 37 -11.97 26.12 23.21
CA GLU A 37 -10.74 26.87 22.95
C GLU A 37 -9.48 26.00 23.16
N HIS A 38 -9.45 25.21 24.22
CA HIS A 38 -8.31 24.35 24.56
C HIS A 38 -8.15 23.20 23.56
N LEU A 39 -9.24 22.58 23.10
CA LEU A 39 -9.20 21.57 22.05
C LEU A 39 -8.66 22.14 20.73
N ALA A 40 -9.01 23.38 20.38
CA ALA A 40 -8.42 24.07 19.23
C ALA A 40 -6.91 24.34 19.40
N VAL A 41 -6.42 24.50 20.64
CA VAL A 41 -4.98 24.59 20.94
C VAL A 41 -4.30 23.22 20.92
N LEU A 42 -4.97 22.16 21.38
CA LEU A 42 -4.46 20.79 21.27
C LEU A 42 -4.38 20.32 19.81
N GLU A 43 -5.24 20.82 18.92
CA GLU A 43 -5.10 20.64 17.47
C GLU A 43 -3.79 21.24 16.93
N THR A 44 -3.25 22.28 17.58
CA THR A 44 -2.02 22.97 17.16
C THR A 44 -0.75 22.49 17.89
N THR A 45 -0.89 21.88 19.06
CA THR A 45 0.23 21.39 19.90
C THR A 45 0.39 19.88 19.90
N GLY A 46 -0.67 19.14 19.57
CA GLY A 46 -0.59 17.71 19.30
C GLY A 46 0.24 17.45 18.05
N GLY A 47 1.04 16.38 18.07
CA GLY A 47 1.78 15.97 16.88
C GLY A 47 0.86 15.77 15.65
N PRO A 48 1.40 15.71 14.42
CA PRO A 48 0.60 15.67 13.20
C PRO A 48 -0.48 14.58 13.12
N ALA A 49 -0.38 13.52 13.94
CA ALA A 49 -1.43 12.51 14.07
C ALA A 49 -2.67 13.03 14.81
N ALA A 50 -2.50 13.72 15.94
CA ALA A 50 -3.60 14.25 16.75
C ALA A 50 -4.38 15.34 16.00
N THR A 51 -3.68 16.25 15.31
CA THR A 51 -4.33 17.27 14.46
C THR A 51 -5.19 16.62 13.37
N ARG A 52 -4.72 15.52 12.76
CA ARG A 52 -5.46 14.80 11.71
C ARG A 52 -6.67 14.05 12.26
N GLU A 53 -6.54 13.46 13.43
CA GLU A 53 -7.64 12.81 14.14
C GLU A 53 -8.74 13.82 14.50
N ALA A 54 -8.37 14.96 15.10
CA ALA A 54 -9.31 16.01 15.44
C ALA A 54 -10.01 16.59 14.19
N HIS A 55 -9.27 16.85 13.11
CA HIS A 55 -9.84 17.27 11.84
C HIS A 55 -10.82 16.23 11.25
N ALA A 56 -10.50 14.93 11.36
CA ALA A 56 -11.38 13.85 10.92
C ALA A 56 -12.68 13.82 11.72
N VAL A 57 -12.61 13.92 13.04
CA VAL A 57 -13.80 13.95 13.91
C VAL A 57 -14.66 15.16 13.57
N ARG A 58 -14.07 16.36 13.47
CA ARG A 58 -14.79 17.58 13.10
C ARG A 58 -15.53 17.44 11.76
N ALA A 59 -14.84 16.97 10.73
CA ALA A 59 -15.44 16.79 9.40
C ALA A 59 -16.62 15.82 9.40
N LEU A 60 -16.55 14.74 10.18
CA LEU A 60 -17.67 13.78 10.31
C LEU A 60 -18.89 14.39 11.01
N HIS A 61 -18.69 15.17 12.07
CA HIS A 61 -19.78 15.86 12.78
C HIS A 61 -20.42 16.95 11.91
N GLU A 62 -19.61 17.80 11.26
CA GLU A 62 -20.13 18.83 10.34
C GLU A 62 -20.93 18.22 9.18
N ALA A 63 -20.46 17.10 8.62
CA ALA A 63 -21.18 16.39 7.57
C ALA A 63 -22.50 15.78 8.07
N LEU A 64 -22.53 15.24 9.30
CA LEU A 64 -23.77 14.73 9.89
C LEU A 64 -24.78 15.85 10.17
N ASP A 65 -24.33 16.99 10.70
CA ASP A 65 -25.21 18.14 10.96
C ASP A 65 -25.87 18.64 9.67
N LEU A 66 -25.11 18.73 8.58
CA LEU A 66 -25.64 19.07 7.26
C LEU A 66 -26.62 18.00 6.74
N LEU A 67 -26.30 16.72 6.90
CA LEU A 67 -27.19 15.63 6.50
C LEU A 67 -28.52 15.68 7.27
N LEU A 68 -28.49 15.92 8.58
CA LEU A 68 -29.68 15.96 9.42
C LEU A 68 -30.54 17.21 9.18
N ALA A 69 -29.92 18.32 8.74
CA ALA A 69 -30.63 19.51 8.32
C ALA A 69 -31.41 19.27 7.00
N GLU A 70 -30.84 18.51 6.07
CA GLU A 70 -31.49 18.13 4.80
C GLU A 70 -32.51 17.00 4.99
N GLU A 71 -32.15 15.97 5.76
CA GLU A 71 -32.88 14.71 5.91
C GLU A 71 -32.92 14.29 7.40
N PRO A 72 -33.89 14.78 8.19
CA PRO A 72 -33.99 14.43 9.61
C PRO A 72 -34.11 12.92 9.85
N GLY A 73 -33.22 12.38 10.68
CA GLY A 73 -33.17 10.95 11.00
C GLY A 73 -32.30 10.10 10.06
N SER A 74 -31.67 10.70 9.05
CA SER A 74 -30.68 10.02 8.22
C SER A 74 -29.39 9.70 8.99
N VAL A 75 -28.71 8.62 8.57
CA VAL A 75 -27.42 8.18 9.12
C VAL A 75 -26.29 8.50 8.14
N LEU A 76 -25.12 8.89 8.65
CA LEU A 76 -23.99 9.28 7.81
C LEU A 76 -23.29 8.06 7.18
N THR A 77 -23.81 7.58 6.05
CA THR A 77 -23.16 6.56 5.23
C THR A 77 -21.90 7.11 4.55
N VAL A 78 -21.00 6.22 4.09
CA VAL A 78 -19.82 6.61 3.29
C VAL A 78 -20.25 7.41 2.05
N GLU A 79 -21.35 7.00 1.41
CA GLU A 79 -21.87 7.61 0.19
C GLU A 79 -22.47 8.99 0.47
N ALA A 80 -23.25 9.12 1.55
CA ALA A 80 -23.77 10.41 2.00
C ALA A 80 -22.61 11.38 2.30
N TYR A 81 -21.57 10.93 3.01
CA TYR A 81 -20.38 11.75 3.26
C TYR A 81 -19.68 12.17 1.97
N ARG A 82 -19.48 11.26 1.01
CA ARG A 82 -18.87 11.59 -0.30
C ARG A 82 -19.70 12.60 -1.08
N ARG A 83 -21.02 12.43 -1.10
CA ARG A 83 -21.98 13.35 -1.74
C ARG A 83 -21.88 14.74 -1.12
N LEU A 84 -21.98 14.83 0.21
CA LEU A 84 -21.89 16.10 0.93
C LEU A 84 -20.52 16.77 0.73
N ARG A 85 -19.43 16.00 0.75
CA ARG A 85 -18.08 16.52 0.47
C ARG A 85 -17.97 17.12 -0.94
N HIS A 86 -18.55 16.46 -1.95
CA HIS A 86 -18.55 16.97 -3.32
C HIS A 86 -19.43 18.22 -3.45
N ALA A 87 -20.53 18.30 -2.71
CA ALA A 87 -21.40 19.49 -2.68
C ALA A 87 -20.78 20.66 -1.90
N ASN A 88 -19.83 20.40 -0.97
CA ASN A 88 -19.23 21.39 -0.08
C ASN A 88 -17.69 21.39 -0.19
N PRO A 89 -17.09 21.76 -1.35
CA PRO A 89 -15.64 21.72 -1.54
C PRO A 89 -14.87 22.67 -0.59
N ASP A 90 -15.49 23.79 -0.20
CA ASP A 90 -14.88 24.80 0.66
C ASP A 90 -14.78 24.36 2.13
N ALA A 91 -15.47 23.29 2.53
CA ALA A 91 -15.44 22.77 3.90
C ALA A 91 -14.11 22.10 4.27
N GLY A 92 -13.24 21.83 3.29
CA GLY A 92 -11.90 21.27 3.51
C GLY A 92 -11.91 19.82 4.02
N TRP A 93 -13.03 19.12 3.91
CA TRP A 93 -13.19 17.77 4.44
C TRP A 93 -12.26 16.74 3.78
N PRO A 94 -11.61 15.88 4.56
CA PRO A 94 -10.71 14.85 4.04
C PRO A 94 -11.47 13.75 3.29
N GLU A 95 -10.78 13.04 2.39
CA GLU A 95 -11.33 11.84 1.75
C GLU A 95 -11.70 10.76 2.77
N ASP A 96 -12.71 9.94 2.47
CA ASP A 96 -13.16 8.88 3.39
C ASP A 96 -12.05 7.85 3.70
N ARG A 97 -11.14 7.61 2.75
CA ARG A 97 -9.94 6.79 2.98
C ARG A 97 -9.03 7.37 4.07
N ASN A 98 -8.89 8.69 4.13
CA ASN A 98 -8.08 9.37 5.14
C ASN A 98 -8.77 9.34 6.50
N LEU A 99 -10.10 9.55 6.55
CA LEU A 99 -10.88 9.40 7.79
C LEU A 99 -10.67 8.02 8.43
N ARG A 100 -10.85 6.94 7.67
CA ARG A 100 -10.65 5.55 8.15
C ARG A 100 -9.23 5.28 8.64
N ARG A 101 -8.23 5.91 8.00
CA ARG A 101 -6.82 5.76 8.35
C ARG A 101 -6.45 6.55 9.60
N TRP A 102 -6.89 7.80 9.72
CA TRP A 102 -6.56 8.66 10.85
C TRP A 102 -7.29 8.24 12.11
N LEU A 103 -8.55 7.82 11.97
CA LEU A 103 -9.34 7.22 13.05
C LEU A 103 -9.07 5.72 13.19
N GLY A 104 -7.85 5.24 12.84
CA GLY A 104 -7.21 3.99 13.26
C GLY A 104 -7.96 2.65 13.10
N GLY A 105 -9.03 2.58 12.31
CA GLY A 105 -9.92 1.41 12.26
C GLY A 105 -9.95 0.70 10.90
N GLY A 106 -9.53 1.38 9.83
CA GLY A 106 -9.59 0.82 8.46
C GLY A 106 -11.02 0.66 7.90
N SER A 107 -12.02 0.73 8.77
CA SER A 107 -13.45 0.61 8.50
C SER A 107 -14.14 1.98 8.70
N TRP A 108 -15.26 2.23 7.99
CA TRP A 108 -16.08 3.43 8.20
C TRP A 108 -16.81 3.37 9.53
N ASN A 109 -17.33 2.21 9.92
CA ASN A 109 -18.01 2.09 11.21
C ASN A 109 -17.04 2.26 12.39
N ASP A 110 -15.77 1.87 12.23
CA ASP A 110 -14.74 2.16 13.22
C ASP A 110 -14.46 3.67 13.30
N ALA A 111 -14.43 4.36 12.16
CA ALA A 111 -14.30 5.82 12.12
C ALA A 111 -15.48 6.51 12.81
N LEU A 112 -16.72 6.12 12.51
CA LEU A 112 -17.92 6.64 13.18
C LEU A 112 -17.91 6.35 14.68
N ARG A 113 -17.56 5.13 15.10
CA ARG A 113 -17.45 4.76 16.52
C ARG A 113 -16.40 5.60 17.25
N ARG A 114 -15.23 5.83 16.65
CA ARG A 114 -14.20 6.72 17.21
C ARG A 114 -14.66 8.17 17.27
N ALA A 115 -15.43 8.62 16.28
CA ALA A 115 -16.09 9.93 16.29
C ALA A 115 -17.32 9.99 17.21
N ARG A 116 -17.65 8.92 17.95
CA ARG A 116 -18.82 8.82 18.84
C ARG A 116 -20.16 8.98 18.13
N MET A 117 -20.24 8.50 16.89
CA MET A 117 -21.44 8.50 16.07
C MET A 117 -22.02 7.08 15.99
N GLU A 118 -23.32 6.98 15.71
CA GLU A 118 -23.98 5.69 15.53
C GLU A 118 -23.38 4.95 14.32
N ALA A 119 -22.96 3.71 14.54
CA ALA A 119 -22.46 2.86 13.46
C ALA A 119 -23.60 2.51 12.51
N VAL A 120 -23.34 2.57 11.20
CA VAL A 120 -24.37 2.26 10.21
C VAL A 120 -24.39 0.75 9.97
N PRO A 121 -25.57 0.09 9.90
CA PRO A 121 -25.68 -1.35 9.67
C PRO A 121 -24.84 -1.87 8.49
N ASP A 122 -24.67 -1.05 7.45
CA ASP A 122 -23.92 -1.37 6.23
C ASP A 122 -22.58 -0.63 6.10
N GLY A 123 -22.10 0.09 7.12
CA GLY A 123 -20.99 1.04 6.97
C GLY A 123 -19.68 0.47 6.40
N ASP A 124 -19.41 -0.82 6.60
CA ASP A 124 -18.22 -1.51 6.06
C ASP A 124 -18.50 -2.51 4.96
N ARG A 125 -19.77 -2.92 4.82
CA ARG A 125 -20.17 -3.52 3.57
C ARG A 125 -20.07 -2.37 2.58
N LEU A 126 -19.09 -2.45 1.67
CA LEU A 126 -19.44 -2.07 0.32
C LEU A 126 -20.71 -2.89 0.05
N VAL A 127 -21.88 -2.26 0.24
CA VAL A 127 -23.04 -2.54 -0.57
C VAL A 127 -22.53 -2.16 -1.95
N VAL A 128 -21.72 -3.04 -2.52
CA VAL A 128 -21.78 -3.30 -3.94
C VAL A 128 -23.25 -3.67 -4.03
N GLU A 129 -24.11 -2.68 -4.32
CA GLU A 129 -25.43 -2.91 -4.88
C GLU A 129 -25.19 -4.07 -5.79
N ARG A 130 -25.71 -5.24 -5.42
CA ARG A 130 -25.27 -6.53 -5.92
C ARG A 130 -25.35 -6.37 -7.43
N ALA A 131 -24.21 -6.10 -8.06
CA ALA A 131 -24.22 -5.54 -9.39
C ALA A 131 -25.02 -6.54 -10.19
N ARG A 132 -26.11 -6.08 -10.84
CA ARG A 132 -27.07 -6.97 -11.50
C ARG A 132 -26.30 -8.12 -12.11
N ASP A 133 -26.70 -9.35 -11.78
CA ASP A 133 -25.87 -10.51 -12.06
C ASP A 133 -25.47 -10.54 -13.53
N ILE A 134 -24.24 -10.10 -13.80
CA ILE A 134 -23.66 -10.11 -15.14
C ILE A 134 -23.73 -11.54 -15.64
N THR A 135 -24.34 -11.74 -16.80
CA THR A 135 -24.40 -13.04 -17.47
C THR A 135 -23.11 -13.32 -18.24
N ALA A 136 -22.88 -14.59 -18.58
CA ALA A 136 -21.73 -14.96 -19.42
C ALA A 136 -21.78 -14.25 -20.79
N GLU A 137 -22.96 -14.10 -21.37
CA GLU A 137 -23.18 -13.44 -22.65
C GLU A 137 -22.81 -11.95 -22.59
N GLN A 138 -23.22 -11.26 -21.52
CA GLN A 138 -22.87 -9.84 -21.31
C GLN A 138 -21.37 -9.65 -21.14
N ALA A 139 -20.73 -10.51 -20.33
CA ALA A 139 -19.29 -10.48 -20.14
C ALA A 139 -18.51 -10.72 -21.45
N VAL A 140 -18.95 -11.69 -22.28
CA VAL A 140 -18.37 -11.96 -23.60
C VAL A 140 -18.59 -10.79 -24.56
N ALA A 141 -19.79 -10.20 -24.60
CA ALA A 141 -20.09 -9.04 -25.43
C ALA A 141 -19.20 -7.85 -25.07
N ALA A 142 -19.03 -7.56 -23.77
CA ALA A 142 -18.16 -6.50 -23.29
C ALA A 142 -16.69 -6.71 -23.67
N LEU A 143 -16.19 -7.95 -23.61
CA LEU A 143 -14.82 -8.30 -24.04
C LEU A 143 -14.62 -8.06 -25.54
N ARG A 144 -15.57 -8.49 -26.37
CA ARG A 144 -15.52 -8.28 -27.83
C ARG A 144 -15.55 -6.79 -28.18
N LEU A 145 -16.40 -6.01 -27.50
CA LEU A 145 -16.46 -4.56 -27.68
C LEU A 145 -15.14 -3.90 -27.31
N CYS A 146 -14.56 -4.28 -26.16
CA CYS A 146 -13.24 -3.78 -25.73
C CYS A 146 -12.13 -4.13 -26.72
N ALA A 147 -12.14 -5.37 -27.23
CA ALA A 147 -11.16 -5.81 -28.20
C ALA A 147 -11.26 -5.05 -29.53
N GLY A 148 -12.49 -4.77 -29.99
CA GLY A 148 -12.73 -3.94 -31.18
C GLY A 148 -12.15 -2.53 -31.03
N ASP A 149 -12.37 -1.89 -29.88
CA ASP A 149 -11.86 -0.55 -29.60
C ASP A 149 -10.33 -0.48 -29.47
N LEU A 150 -9.71 -1.54 -28.94
CA LEU A 150 -8.26 -1.61 -28.73
C LEU A 150 -7.50 -2.20 -29.93
N GLY A 151 -8.21 -2.72 -30.94
CA GLY A 151 -7.62 -3.37 -32.10
C GLY A 151 -7.00 -4.75 -31.81
N GLY A 152 -7.44 -5.42 -30.73
CA GLY A 152 -6.93 -6.74 -30.35
C GLY A 152 -7.36 -7.18 -28.95
N PRO A 153 -7.01 -8.42 -28.53
CA PRO A 153 -7.39 -8.96 -27.23
C PRO A 153 -6.87 -8.09 -26.06
N PRO A 154 -7.74 -7.64 -25.13
CA PRO A 154 -7.32 -6.79 -24.02
C PRO A 154 -6.64 -7.56 -22.90
N THR A 155 -5.65 -6.94 -22.25
CA THR A 155 -5.24 -7.36 -20.90
C THR A 155 -6.33 -6.98 -19.90
N LEU A 156 -6.40 -7.64 -18.75
CA LEU A 156 -7.35 -7.27 -17.69
C LEU A 156 -7.24 -5.79 -17.30
N SER A 157 -6.02 -5.26 -17.15
CA SER A 157 -5.83 -3.85 -16.80
C SER A 157 -6.32 -2.91 -17.90
N GLN A 158 -6.09 -3.25 -19.18
CA GLN A 158 -6.63 -2.48 -20.31
C GLN A 158 -8.15 -2.53 -20.32
N TYR A 159 -8.74 -3.71 -20.10
CA TYR A 159 -10.19 -3.87 -20.02
C TYR A 159 -10.79 -3.07 -18.88
N VAL A 160 -10.25 -3.16 -17.65
CA VAL A 160 -10.75 -2.39 -16.50
C VAL A 160 -10.59 -0.89 -16.73
N ALA A 161 -9.48 -0.44 -17.31
CA ALA A 161 -9.28 0.97 -17.67
C ALA A 161 -10.27 1.42 -18.75
N TRP A 162 -10.57 0.56 -19.72
CA TRP A 162 -11.54 0.78 -20.78
C TRP A 162 -12.98 0.84 -20.26
N ALA A 163 -13.35 -0.08 -19.36
CA ALA A 163 -14.69 -0.17 -18.76
C ALA A 163 -14.99 1.01 -17.82
N ARG A 164 -13.95 1.64 -17.27
CA ARG A 164 -14.05 2.80 -16.38
C ARG A 164 -13.99 4.16 -17.09
N ARG A 165 -13.96 4.20 -18.43
CA ARG A 165 -14.09 5.48 -19.15
C ARG A 165 -15.49 6.04 -18.91
N ASP A 166 -15.60 7.34 -18.60
CA ASP A 166 -16.76 7.99 -17.97
C ASP A 166 -18.13 7.59 -18.52
N GLU A 167 -18.28 7.44 -19.84
CA GLU A 167 -19.56 7.09 -20.48
C GLU A 167 -19.97 5.62 -20.30
N ARG A 168 -19.02 4.71 -20.06
CA ARG A 168 -19.24 3.26 -19.99
C ARG A 168 -19.33 2.73 -18.57
N TYR A 169 -18.82 3.49 -17.62
CA TYR A 169 -18.90 3.15 -16.20
C TYR A 169 -20.34 3.07 -15.69
N VAL A 170 -21.27 3.75 -16.37
CA VAL A 170 -22.70 3.78 -16.03
C VAL A 170 -23.47 2.63 -16.67
N ASP A 171 -22.89 1.91 -17.62
CA ASP A 171 -23.57 0.80 -18.30
C ASP A 171 -23.63 -0.42 -17.36
N PRO A 172 -24.84 -0.83 -16.89
CA PRO A 172 -24.99 -1.94 -15.96
C PRO A 172 -24.59 -3.30 -16.56
N ASP A 173 -24.44 -3.39 -17.88
CA ASP A 173 -24.12 -4.63 -18.58
C ASP A 173 -22.61 -4.81 -18.82
N ILE A 174 -21.77 -3.85 -18.41
CA ILE A 174 -20.31 -3.91 -18.55
C ILE A 174 -19.64 -4.23 -17.20
N PRO A 175 -18.97 -5.39 -17.07
CA PRO A 175 -18.21 -5.72 -15.88
C PRO A 175 -17.10 -4.71 -15.55
N ALA A 176 -17.27 -3.90 -14.51
CA ALA A 176 -16.24 -2.94 -14.07
C ALA A 176 -15.11 -3.56 -13.23
N SER A 177 -15.11 -4.88 -13.04
CA SER A 177 -14.15 -5.61 -12.21
C SER A 177 -13.86 -7.01 -12.76
N GLN A 178 -12.84 -7.64 -12.18
CA GLN A 178 -12.41 -8.97 -12.58
C GLN A 178 -13.37 -10.10 -12.13
N LEU A 179 -14.06 -9.91 -11.01
CA LEU A 179 -14.80 -11.00 -10.33
C LEU A 179 -15.85 -11.69 -11.22
N PRO A 180 -16.65 -10.98 -12.05
CA PRO A 180 -17.57 -11.62 -12.98
C PRO A 180 -16.89 -12.64 -13.89
N PHE A 181 -15.71 -12.32 -14.43
CA PHE A 181 -15.00 -13.23 -15.33
C PHE A 181 -14.49 -14.49 -14.61
N MET A 182 -13.97 -14.34 -13.40
CA MET A 182 -13.52 -15.48 -12.58
C MET A 182 -14.68 -16.40 -12.20
N ARG A 183 -15.85 -15.82 -11.91
CA ARG A 183 -17.06 -16.57 -11.55
C ARG A 183 -17.66 -17.31 -12.75
N LEU A 184 -17.70 -16.67 -13.91
CA LEU A 184 -18.41 -17.16 -15.10
C LEU A 184 -17.53 -18.08 -15.98
N PHE A 185 -16.22 -17.89 -15.99
CA PHE A 185 -15.30 -18.58 -16.91
C PHE A 185 -14.06 -19.17 -16.20
N GLU A 186 -14.08 -19.23 -14.86
CA GLU A 186 -13.01 -19.72 -13.97
C GLU A 186 -11.70 -18.90 -14.01
N SER A 187 -11.44 -18.16 -15.08
CA SER A 187 -10.25 -17.34 -15.29
C SER A 187 -10.48 -16.24 -16.33
N TRP A 188 -9.62 -15.21 -16.31
CA TRP A 188 -9.62 -14.18 -17.37
C TRP A 188 -9.32 -14.76 -18.75
N ALA A 189 -8.41 -15.74 -18.84
CA ALA A 189 -8.06 -16.37 -20.10
C ALA A 189 -9.22 -17.23 -20.64
N GLY A 190 -9.93 -17.96 -19.78
CA GLY A 190 -11.17 -18.65 -20.13
C GLY A 190 -12.22 -17.70 -20.70
N ALA A 191 -12.34 -16.49 -20.15
CA ALA A 191 -13.26 -15.47 -20.68
C ALA A 191 -12.84 -14.98 -22.08
N LEU A 192 -11.54 -14.79 -22.33
CA LEU A 192 -11.03 -14.41 -23.67
C LEU A 192 -11.24 -15.53 -24.71
N VAL A 193 -11.07 -16.79 -24.31
CA VAL A 193 -11.37 -17.96 -25.14
C VAL A 193 -12.87 -18.03 -25.43
N ALA A 194 -13.73 -17.89 -24.42
CA ALA A 194 -15.18 -17.85 -24.59
C ALA A 194 -15.63 -16.68 -25.50
N ALA A 195 -14.91 -15.56 -25.45
CA ALA A 195 -15.13 -14.43 -26.35
C ALA A 195 -14.63 -14.67 -27.78
N GLY A 196 -13.88 -15.74 -28.05
CA GLY A 196 -13.27 -16.03 -29.34
C GLY A 196 -12.12 -15.08 -29.68
N LEU A 197 -11.53 -14.44 -28.67
CA LEU A 197 -10.42 -13.49 -28.84
C LEU A 197 -9.05 -14.19 -28.82
N VAL A 198 -8.98 -15.40 -28.29
CA VAL A 198 -7.78 -16.23 -28.21
C VAL A 198 -8.18 -17.69 -28.45
N GLU A 199 -7.35 -18.44 -29.18
CA GLU A 199 -7.57 -19.87 -29.38
C GLU A 199 -7.27 -20.65 -28.10
N ALA A 200 -8.12 -21.63 -27.76
CA ALA A 200 -7.82 -22.57 -26.70
C ALA A 200 -6.65 -23.46 -27.17
N PRO A 201 -5.53 -23.55 -26.44
CA PRO A 201 -4.48 -24.48 -26.81
C PRO A 201 -5.02 -25.91 -26.70
N ASP A 202 -4.86 -26.69 -27.77
CA ASP A 202 -5.30 -28.09 -27.85
C ASP A 202 -4.86 -28.87 -26.59
N GLY A 203 -5.83 -29.24 -25.75
CA GLY A 203 -5.63 -30.16 -24.63
C GLY A 203 -4.84 -29.64 -23.42
N GLN A 204 -4.65 -28.33 -23.25
CA GLN A 204 -4.09 -27.77 -22.01
C GLN A 204 -5.05 -26.74 -21.39
N ASP A 205 -5.24 -26.85 -20.06
CA ASP A 205 -6.02 -25.91 -19.25
C ASP A 205 -5.81 -24.47 -19.73
N ALA A 206 -6.90 -23.80 -20.09
CA ALA A 206 -6.94 -22.46 -20.68
C ALA A 206 -6.34 -21.36 -19.78
N GLY A 207 -5.73 -21.69 -18.64
CA GLY A 207 -5.21 -20.78 -17.63
C GLY A 207 -3.98 -19.94 -18.05
N LEU A 208 -3.42 -20.14 -19.24
CA LEU A 208 -2.13 -19.52 -19.60
C LEU A 208 -2.04 -18.96 -21.03
N ALA A 209 -3.15 -18.78 -21.75
CA ALA A 209 -3.09 -18.19 -23.08
C ALA A 209 -2.79 -16.67 -23.00
N ALA A 210 -1.65 -16.31 -23.56
CA ALA A 210 -0.98 -15.02 -23.45
C ALA A 210 -1.75 -13.89 -24.13
N VAL A 211 -2.04 -12.81 -23.39
CA VAL A 211 -2.40 -11.54 -24.03
C VAL A 211 -1.12 -10.75 -24.30
N VAL A 212 -0.86 -10.52 -25.58
CA VAL A 212 0.27 -9.71 -26.06
C VAL A 212 -0.13 -8.24 -26.01
N ALA A 213 0.19 -7.56 -24.90
CA ALA A 213 0.29 -6.11 -24.91
C ALA A 213 1.77 -5.71 -24.98
N SER A 214 2.15 -4.95 -26.01
CA SER A 214 3.40 -4.18 -26.09
C SER A 214 4.70 -4.96 -25.81
N GLY A 215 4.84 -6.15 -26.41
CA GLY A 215 6.09 -6.92 -26.41
C GLY A 215 6.47 -7.51 -25.05
N HIS A 216 5.59 -7.42 -24.05
CA HIS A 216 5.82 -8.00 -22.72
C HIS A 216 4.58 -8.80 -22.31
N VAL A 217 4.68 -10.12 -22.45
CA VAL A 217 3.67 -11.05 -21.92
C VAL A 217 3.75 -11.01 -20.40
N ARG A 218 2.73 -10.45 -19.75
CA ARG A 218 2.51 -10.60 -18.31
C ARG A 218 1.16 -11.27 -18.07
N PRO A 219 1.08 -12.32 -17.24
CA PRO A 219 -0.20 -12.86 -16.83
C PRO A 219 -1.01 -11.76 -16.14
N ALA A 220 -2.28 -11.65 -16.51
CA ALA A 220 -3.22 -10.66 -15.98
C ALA A 220 -3.53 -10.85 -14.48
N GLN A 221 -3.19 -12.02 -13.92
CA GLN A 221 -3.21 -12.28 -12.48
C GLN A 221 -1.92 -12.95 -12.02
N TYR A 222 -1.52 -12.61 -10.79
CA TYR A 222 -0.53 -13.34 -10.00
C TYR A 222 -1.11 -14.57 -9.29
N ALA A 223 -2.29 -15.06 -9.70
CA ALA A 223 -2.92 -16.23 -9.08
C ALA A 223 -2.55 -17.47 -9.90
N TYR A 224 -1.48 -18.14 -9.50
CA TYR A 224 -1.12 -19.45 -10.03
C TYR A 224 -1.94 -20.52 -9.29
N SER A 225 -2.51 -21.49 -10.00
CA SER A 225 -3.09 -22.66 -9.33
C SER A 225 -2.01 -23.41 -8.54
N ALA A 226 -2.41 -24.31 -7.62
CA ALA A 226 -1.44 -25.17 -6.92
C ALA A 226 -0.60 -25.98 -7.92
N THR A 227 -1.25 -26.50 -8.97
CA THR A 227 -0.61 -27.26 -10.05
C THR A 227 0.34 -26.41 -10.89
N ASP A 228 -0.04 -25.18 -11.23
CA ASP A 228 0.80 -24.26 -12.03
C ASP A 228 2.06 -23.80 -11.28
N ARG A 229 2.03 -23.85 -9.95
CA ARG A 229 3.20 -23.55 -9.10
C ARG A 229 4.21 -24.70 -9.09
N CYS A 230 3.71 -25.94 -9.14
CA CYS A 230 4.55 -27.14 -9.03
C CYS A 230 5.22 -27.53 -10.35
N LYS A 231 4.49 -27.46 -11.48
CA LYS A 231 4.98 -27.87 -12.81
C LYS A 231 6.33 -27.22 -13.20
N PRO A 232 6.55 -25.90 -13.00
CA PRO A 232 7.82 -25.28 -13.34
C PRO A 232 8.99 -25.74 -12.46
N LEU A 233 8.76 -26.03 -11.18
CA LEU A 233 9.78 -26.59 -10.29
C LEU A 233 10.18 -28.00 -10.76
N GLN A 234 9.19 -28.85 -11.06
CA GLN A 234 9.40 -30.21 -11.57
C GLN A 234 10.19 -30.21 -12.88
N ARG A 235 9.84 -29.31 -13.82
CA ARG A 235 10.57 -29.17 -15.09
C ARG A 235 12.01 -28.70 -14.88
N CYS A 236 12.24 -27.73 -14.00
CA CYS A 236 13.57 -27.27 -13.65
C CYS A 236 14.40 -28.42 -13.00
N ALA A 237 13.78 -29.20 -12.12
CA ALA A 237 14.43 -30.35 -11.49
C ALA A 237 14.78 -31.45 -12.49
N ALA A 238 13.89 -31.74 -13.44
CA ALA A 238 14.13 -32.71 -14.51
C ALA A 238 15.32 -32.30 -15.41
N GLU A 239 15.45 -31.01 -15.74
CA GLU A 239 16.60 -30.49 -16.49
C GLU A 239 17.92 -30.56 -15.69
N LEU A 240 17.87 -30.40 -14.36
CA LEU A 240 19.06 -30.44 -13.50
C LEU A 240 19.42 -31.84 -13.00
N GLY A 241 18.52 -32.82 -13.11
CA GLY A 241 18.67 -34.15 -12.52
C GLY A 241 18.60 -34.19 -10.99
N ARG A 242 18.17 -33.09 -10.34
CA ARG A 242 18.02 -32.97 -8.87
C ARG A 242 17.13 -31.77 -8.51
N SER A 243 16.73 -31.67 -7.25
CA SER A 243 15.99 -30.49 -6.75
C SER A 243 16.79 -29.19 -6.95
N PRO A 244 16.19 -28.13 -7.52
CA PRO A 244 16.87 -26.87 -7.75
C PRO A 244 17.03 -26.06 -6.47
N ARG A 245 18.19 -25.42 -6.30
CA ARG A 245 18.34 -24.29 -5.37
C ARG A 245 17.59 -23.08 -5.91
N GLN A 246 17.21 -22.15 -5.03
CA GLN A 246 16.45 -20.95 -5.42
C GLN A 246 17.13 -20.10 -6.52
N GLN A 247 18.46 -19.95 -6.45
CA GLN A 247 19.24 -19.23 -7.47
C GLN A 247 19.25 -19.98 -8.82
N GLU A 248 19.34 -21.31 -8.78
CA GLU A 248 19.33 -22.15 -10.00
C GLU A 248 17.97 -22.07 -10.69
N TYR A 249 16.87 -22.13 -9.93
CA TYR A 249 15.53 -21.93 -10.46
C TYR A 249 15.36 -20.52 -11.06
N THR A 250 15.93 -19.49 -10.42
CA THR A 250 15.90 -18.12 -10.94
C THR A 250 16.62 -18.01 -12.28
N ALA A 251 17.82 -18.60 -12.39
CA ALA A 251 18.60 -18.62 -13.63
C ALA A 251 17.91 -19.43 -14.73
N TRP A 252 17.36 -20.60 -14.38
CA TRP A 252 16.55 -21.44 -15.27
C TRP A 252 15.35 -20.66 -15.81
N ARG A 253 14.58 -20.01 -14.93
CA ARG A 253 13.44 -19.17 -15.30
C ARG A 253 13.84 -18.07 -16.28
N GLN A 254 14.91 -17.33 -16.01
CA GLN A 254 15.40 -16.27 -16.90
C GLN A 254 15.83 -16.80 -18.27
N ARG A 255 16.44 -18.00 -18.31
CA ARG A 255 16.79 -18.68 -19.56
C ARG A 255 15.53 -19.03 -20.36
N CYS A 256 14.55 -19.70 -19.76
CA CYS A 256 13.30 -20.03 -20.44
C CYS A 256 12.58 -18.80 -21.01
N GLN A 257 12.59 -17.68 -20.28
CA GLN A 257 12.00 -16.43 -20.74
C GLN A 257 12.75 -15.84 -21.93
N ARG A 258 14.09 -15.85 -21.88
CA ARG A 258 14.95 -15.40 -22.97
C ARG A 258 14.77 -16.25 -24.22
N ASP A 259 14.76 -17.58 -24.08
CA ASP A 259 14.61 -18.51 -25.20
C ASP A 259 13.24 -18.36 -25.87
N ALA A 260 12.18 -18.08 -25.10
CA ALA A 260 10.87 -17.76 -25.64
C ALA A 260 10.89 -16.46 -26.45
N MET A 261 11.49 -15.39 -25.90
CA MET A 261 11.65 -14.10 -26.60
C MET A 261 12.47 -14.25 -27.88
N THR A 262 13.61 -14.93 -27.84
CA THR A 262 14.48 -15.15 -29.01
C THR A 262 13.78 -15.95 -30.09
N ALA A 263 12.93 -16.92 -29.71
CA ALA A 263 12.13 -17.70 -30.65
C ALA A 263 10.85 -17.00 -31.14
N GLY A 264 10.59 -15.75 -30.73
CA GLY A 264 9.34 -15.05 -31.04
C GLY A 264 8.09 -15.71 -30.45
N ARG A 265 8.25 -16.56 -29.44
CA ARG A 265 7.14 -17.26 -28.77
C ARG A 265 6.66 -16.46 -27.55
N PRO A 266 5.39 -16.61 -27.14
CA PRO A 266 4.93 -16.05 -25.89
C PRO A 266 5.79 -16.49 -24.71
N VAL A 267 6.16 -15.54 -23.84
CA VAL A 267 6.97 -15.84 -22.65
C VAL A 267 6.13 -16.67 -21.68
N PRO A 268 6.58 -17.87 -21.28
CA PRO A 268 5.80 -18.72 -20.39
C PRO A 268 5.62 -18.05 -19.03
N ALA A 269 4.42 -18.16 -18.45
CA ALA A 269 4.14 -17.65 -17.12
C ALA A 269 4.78 -18.56 -16.05
N ILE A 270 6.06 -18.32 -15.78
CA ILE A 270 6.81 -19.03 -14.74
C ILE A 270 6.75 -18.19 -13.44
N PRO A 271 6.23 -18.74 -12.32
CA PRO A 271 6.17 -18.03 -11.04
C PRO A 271 7.55 -17.60 -10.57
N SER A 272 7.62 -16.48 -9.85
CA SER A 272 8.87 -16.04 -9.24
C SER A 272 9.19 -16.89 -8.02
N PRO A 273 10.47 -17.02 -7.62
CA PRO A 273 10.80 -17.71 -6.37
C PRO A 273 10.08 -17.13 -5.15
N SER A 274 9.92 -15.81 -5.10
CA SER A 274 9.18 -15.13 -4.02
C SER A 274 7.70 -15.51 -4.00
N THR A 275 7.09 -15.74 -5.16
CA THR A 275 5.71 -16.22 -5.28
C THR A 275 5.59 -17.62 -4.71
N LEU A 276 6.50 -18.52 -5.07
CA LEU A 276 6.52 -19.91 -4.57
C LEU A 276 6.71 -19.95 -3.04
N VAL A 277 7.65 -19.16 -2.51
CA VAL A 277 7.93 -19.09 -1.06
C VAL A 277 6.79 -18.45 -0.29
N ARG A 278 6.20 -17.36 -0.79
CA ARG A 278 5.07 -16.70 -0.11
C ARG A 278 3.90 -17.66 0.08
N ASP A 279 3.67 -18.52 -0.90
CA ASP A 279 2.53 -19.41 -0.91
C ASP A 279 2.80 -20.72 -0.14
N ALA A 280 4.00 -21.26 -0.22
CA ALA A 280 4.37 -22.53 0.44
C ALA A 280 5.02 -22.34 1.83
N GLY A 281 5.42 -21.12 2.20
CA GLY A 281 6.13 -20.78 3.44
C GLY A 281 7.64 -20.68 3.24
N THR A 282 8.27 -21.78 2.82
CA THR A 282 9.72 -21.89 2.59
C THR A 282 10.04 -22.50 1.22
N TRP A 283 11.29 -22.39 0.77
CA TRP A 283 11.72 -23.02 -0.49
C TRP A 283 11.64 -24.55 -0.41
N ASP A 284 12.01 -25.14 0.72
CA ASP A 284 11.91 -26.59 0.91
C ASP A 284 10.45 -27.09 0.96
N GLU A 285 9.52 -26.28 1.45
CA GLU A 285 8.09 -26.59 1.36
C GLU A 285 7.56 -26.46 -0.06
N ALA A 286 8.03 -25.49 -0.84
CA ALA A 286 7.70 -25.40 -2.26
C ALA A 286 8.23 -26.62 -3.05
N LEU A 287 9.46 -27.08 -2.76
CA LEU A 287 10.01 -28.30 -3.33
C LEU A 287 9.19 -29.53 -2.95
N ALA A 288 8.86 -29.69 -1.65
CA ALA A 288 8.05 -30.80 -1.17
C ALA A 288 6.63 -30.80 -1.79
N ALA A 289 5.99 -29.63 -1.90
CA ALA A 289 4.70 -29.48 -2.57
C ALA A 289 4.75 -29.85 -4.06
N ALA A 290 5.90 -29.65 -4.70
CA ALA A 290 6.16 -30.08 -6.07
C ALA A 290 6.58 -31.55 -6.20
N GLY A 291 6.61 -32.32 -5.10
CA GLY A 291 7.04 -33.72 -5.10
C GLY A 291 8.55 -33.91 -5.26
N LEU A 292 9.35 -32.89 -4.92
CA LEU A 292 10.81 -32.90 -5.04
C LEU A 292 11.47 -33.07 -3.68
N GLU A 293 12.69 -33.62 -3.67
CA GLU A 293 13.50 -33.81 -2.46
C GLU A 293 13.84 -32.44 -1.83
N ARG A 294 13.66 -32.32 -0.51
CA ARG A 294 14.04 -31.12 0.26
C ARG A 294 15.56 -31.03 0.32
N LEU A 295 16.13 -29.85 0.13
CA LEU A 295 17.59 -29.70 0.10
C LEU A 295 18.21 -29.54 1.50
N GLY A 296 17.40 -29.27 2.53
CA GLY A 296 17.77 -29.44 3.93
C GLY A 296 18.88 -28.52 4.46
N GLY A 297 19.04 -27.30 3.92
CA GLY A 297 20.19 -26.43 4.24
C GLY A 297 19.86 -25.02 4.73
N ARG A 298 20.86 -24.33 5.31
CA ARG A 298 20.81 -22.87 5.56
C ARG A 298 20.56 -22.07 4.27
N ALA A 299 20.87 -22.65 3.11
CA ALA A 299 20.66 -22.03 1.79
C ALA A 299 19.22 -22.14 1.27
N THR A 300 18.35 -22.97 1.88
CA THR A 300 16.93 -23.11 1.52
C THR A 300 15.96 -22.54 2.55
N ARG A 301 16.43 -22.31 3.77
CA ARG A 301 15.72 -21.48 4.73
C ARG A 301 15.80 -20.03 4.25
N SER A 302 14.67 -19.50 3.75
CA SER A 302 14.34 -18.10 3.93
C SER A 302 14.51 -17.82 5.42
N ASN A 303 15.67 -17.29 5.83
CA ASN A 303 16.13 -17.20 7.20
C ASN A 303 14.92 -16.94 8.14
N PRO A 304 14.42 -17.93 8.89
CA PRO A 304 13.29 -17.71 9.80
C PRO A 304 13.72 -16.78 10.93
N ASP A 305 15.03 -16.72 11.20
CA ASP A 305 15.74 -15.61 11.84
C ASP A 305 15.96 -14.42 10.88
N ARG A 306 14.93 -14.05 10.12
CA ARG A 306 14.66 -12.62 9.97
C ARG A 306 14.16 -12.17 11.34
N SER A 307 15.10 -11.99 12.26
CA SER A 307 14.99 -10.98 13.30
C SER A 307 14.28 -9.77 12.66
N PRO A 308 13.25 -9.22 13.32
CA PRO A 308 12.27 -8.30 12.72
C PRO A 308 13.01 -7.23 11.94
N ARG A 309 13.05 -7.35 10.60
CA ARG A 309 13.95 -6.56 9.74
C ARG A 309 15.25 -6.21 10.46
N GLY A 310 16.19 -7.16 10.61
CA GLY A 310 17.56 -6.87 11.02
C GLY A 310 17.98 -5.56 10.34
N GLY A 311 18.09 -4.52 11.16
CA GLY A 311 17.99 -3.15 10.69
C GLY A 311 18.99 -2.92 9.57
N SER A 312 18.67 -1.99 8.69
CA SER A 312 19.69 -1.24 7.96
C SER A 312 20.66 -0.47 8.88
N ASP A 313 20.73 -0.82 10.17
CA ASP A 313 21.17 0.00 11.28
C ASP A 313 22.67 0.14 11.42
N LYS A 314 23.50 -0.50 10.60
CA LYS A 314 24.95 -0.24 10.65
C LYS A 314 25.64 -0.19 9.30
N ARG A 315 24.96 0.28 8.24
CA ARG A 315 25.72 0.70 7.05
C ARG A 315 26.23 2.13 7.16
N TRP A 316 25.52 2.97 7.90
CA TRP A 316 25.81 4.39 8.03
C TRP A 316 25.81 4.74 9.51
N SER A 317 26.93 5.21 10.05
CA SER A 317 26.95 5.96 11.30
C SER A 317 26.55 7.40 11.04
N GLN A 318 26.09 8.11 12.08
CA GLN A 318 25.77 9.53 11.96
C GLN A 318 26.98 10.32 11.45
N TYR A 319 28.17 10.00 11.96
CA TYR A 319 29.44 10.55 11.49
C TYR A 319 29.63 10.34 9.98
N SER A 320 29.49 9.10 9.49
CA SER A 320 29.66 8.81 8.06
C SER A 320 28.68 9.57 7.16
N LEU A 321 27.44 9.78 7.62
CA LEU A 321 26.46 10.57 6.89
C LEU A 321 26.86 12.04 6.84
N ILE A 322 27.27 12.63 7.96
CA ILE A 322 27.69 14.03 8.02
C ILE A 322 28.95 14.27 7.18
N THR A 323 29.94 13.36 7.21
CA THR A 323 31.13 13.48 6.36
C THR A 323 30.79 13.42 4.86
N ILE A 324 29.85 12.57 4.46
CA ILE A 324 29.39 12.52 3.06
C ILE A 324 28.63 13.80 2.69
N LEU A 325 27.80 14.31 3.59
CA LEU A 325 27.03 15.54 3.38
C LEU A 325 27.94 16.76 3.27
N ASP A 326 29.00 16.82 4.10
CA ASP A 326 30.05 17.85 4.05
C ASP A 326 30.77 17.86 2.70
N ARG A 327 31.17 16.67 2.21
CA ARG A 327 31.78 16.50 0.88
C ARG A 327 30.83 16.94 -0.23
N ALA A 328 29.52 16.68 -0.10
CA ALA A 328 28.54 17.08 -1.08
C ALA A 328 28.33 18.61 -1.09
N ASP A 329 28.24 19.23 0.09
CA ASP A 329 28.06 20.68 0.24
C ASP A 329 29.27 21.46 -0.29
N ALA A 330 30.49 20.99 -0.04
CA ALA A 330 31.70 21.60 -0.59
C ALA A 330 31.81 21.49 -2.13
N ALA A 331 31.20 20.46 -2.73
CA ALA A 331 31.29 20.20 -4.18
C ALA A 331 30.19 20.88 -4.99
N VAL A 332 29.08 21.27 -4.35
CA VAL A 332 27.92 21.86 -5.02
C VAL A 332 27.92 23.37 -4.79
N PRO A 333 27.92 24.21 -5.84
CA PRO A 333 27.86 25.66 -5.66
C PRO A 333 26.49 26.09 -5.10
N GLY A 334 26.52 26.92 -4.05
CA GLY A 334 25.33 27.42 -3.37
C GLY A 334 24.81 26.48 -2.29
N ARG A 335 23.58 26.72 -1.81
CA ARG A 335 23.00 25.94 -0.71
C ARG A 335 22.64 24.51 -1.15
N LEU A 336 23.11 23.50 -0.43
CA LEU A 336 22.85 22.09 -0.75
C LEU A 336 21.37 21.71 -0.54
N SER A 337 20.61 21.63 -1.63
CA SER A 337 19.24 21.09 -1.64
C SER A 337 19.22 19.58 -1.92
N THR A 338 18.10 18.91 -1.62
CA THR A 338 17.89 17.48 -1.94
C THR A 338 18.10 17.17 -3.43
N THR A 339 17.63 18.07 -4.31
CA THR A 339 17.83 17.97 -5.77
C THR A 339 19.31 18.09 -6.15
N ALA A 340 20.02 19.03 -5.54
CA ALA A 340 21.44 19.24 -5.81
C ALA A 340 22.29 18.07 -5.30
N TYR A 341 22.01 17.55 -4.10
CA TYR A 341 22.61 16.32 -3.57
C TYR A 341 22.33 15.12 -4.49
N GLY A 342 21.08 14.97 -4.98
CA GLY A 342 20.71 13.90 -5.91
C GLY A 342 21.41 13.97 -7.26
N ARG A 343 21.77 15.17 -7.73
CA ARG A 343 22.61 15.38 -8.93
C ARG A 343 24.06 14.99 -8.66
N TRP A 344 24.68 15.59 -7.65
CA TRP A 344 26.05 15.29 -7.23
C TRP A 344 26.26 13.79 -6.99
N ARG A 345 25.35 13.13 -6.28
CA ARG A 345 25.39 11.69 -6.02
C ARG A 345 25.40 10.87 -7.31
N ARG A 346 24.63 11.25 -8.33
CA ARG A 346 24.61 10.53 -9.62
C ARG A 346 25.93 10.69 -10.37
N GLU A 347 26.51 11.89 -10.34
CA GLU A 347 27.81 12.18 -10.96
C GLU A 347 28.92 11.36 -10.28
N VAL A 348 29.00 11.37 -8.95
CA VAL A 348 29.98 10.58 -8.20
C VAL A 348 29.81 9.08 -8.45
N LEU A 349 28.56 8.57 -8.45
CA LEU A 349 28.30 7.16 -8.73
C LEU A 349 28.64 6.76 -10.18
N GLY A 350 28.48 7.67 -11.14
CA GLY A 350 28.85 7.45 -12.54
C GLY A 350 30.36 7.38 -12.75
N ALA A 351 31.13 8.15 -11.97
CA ALA A 351 32.59 8.15 -12.02
C ALA A 351 33.25 7.07 -11.13
N ALA A 352 32.51 6.48 -10.19
CA ALA A 352 33.04 5.54 -9.20
C ALA A 352 33.51 4.21 -9.81
N LYS A 353 34.77 3.83 -9.55
CA LYS A 353 35.33 2.52 -9.92
C LYS A 353 34.63 1.38 -9.14
N PRO A 354 34.51 0.17 -9.71
CA PRO A 354 34.04 -1.00 -8.97
C PRO A 354 34.82 -1.20 -7.67
N GLY A 355 34.11 -1.36 -6.54
CA GLY A 355 34.70 -1.57 -5.22
C GLY A 355 35.10 -0.31 -4.45
N SER A 356 34.98 0.89 -5.02
CA SER A 356 35.27 2.13 -4.27
C SER A 356 34.16 2.45 -3.25
N GLN A 357 34.55 3.16 -2.18
CA GLN A 357 33.60 3.67 -1.17
C GLN A 357 32.55 4.60 -1.79
N ASP A 358 32.90 5.31 -2.87
CA ASP A 358 32.00 6.18 -3.63
C ASP A 358 30.80 5.44 -4.25
N ARG A 359 30.82 4.11 -4.38
CA ARG A 359 29.63 3.32 -4.79
C ARG A 359 28.60 3.14 -3.69
N ALA A 360 28.97 3.44 -2.45
CA ALA A 360 28.09 3.38 -1.30
C ALA A 360 27.71 4.82 -0.89
N LEU A 361 27.05 5.60 -1.75
CA LEU A 361 26.50 6.88 -1.31
C LEU A 361 25.05 6.72 -0.84
N PRO A 362 24.67 7.20 0.36
CA PRO A 362 23.29 7.18 0.83
C PRO A 362 22.38 8.02 -0.07
N ILE A 363 21.12 7.63 -0.21
CA ILE A 363 20.11 8.44 -0.88
C ILE A 363 19.61 9.53 0.09
N TYR A 364 19.04 10.63 -0.42
CA TYR A 364 18.60 11.74 0.46
C TYR A 364 17.58 11.29 1.53
N GLN A 365 16.77 10.28 1.23
CA GLN A 365 15.81 9.68 2.18
C GLN A 365 16.49 9.04 3.39
N THR A 366 17.73 8.58 3.25
CA THR A 366 18.53 8.08 4.37
C THR A 366 18.76 9.20 5.39
N TYR A 367 19.07 10.42 4.95
CA TYR A 367 19.24 11.57 5.85
C TYR A 367 17.93 11.96 6.52
N ILE A 368 16.81 11.99 5.80
CA ILE A 368 15.50 12.28 6.41
C ILE A 368 15.15 11.24 7.48
N SER A 369 15.45 9.96 7.24
CA SER A 369 15.20 8.91 8.23
C SER A 369 16.08 9.01 9.48
N TRP A 370 17.30 9.53 9.35
CA TRP A 370 18.26 9.67 10.46
C TRP A 370 18.07 10.97 11.25
N PHE A 371 17.88 12.09 10.55
CA PHE A 371 17.83 13.43 11.15
C PHE A 371 16.41 14.00 11.23
N GLY A 372 15.38 13.28 10.79
CA GLY A 372 13.98 13.71 10.77
C GLY A 372 13.61 14.62 9.60
N SER A 373 14.53 15.47 9.13
CA SER A 373 14.35 16.32 7.95
C SER A 373 15.67 16.62 7.25
N TRP A 374 15.60 17.14 6.01
CA TRP A 374 16.80 17.58 5.28
C TRP A 374 17.44 18.81 5.94
N GLN A 375 16.63 19.76 6.44
CA GLN A 375 17.13 20.95 7.12
C GLN A 375 17.88 20.56 8.41
N ALA A 376 17.32 19.66 9.21
CA ALA A 376 17.98 19.16 10.41
C ALA A 376 19.32 18.45 10.12
N ALA A 377 19.45 17.78 8.98
CA ALA A 377 20.73 17.20 8.54
C ALA A 377 21.77 18.29 8.23
N LEU A 378 21.37 19.38 7.57
CA LEU A 378 22.24 20.53 7.30
C LEU A 378 22.61 21.28 8.59
N ASP A 379 21.66 21.50 9.50
CA ASP A 379 21.93 22.14 10.79
C ASP A 379 22.91 21.30 11.63
N THR A 380 22.83 19.97 11.51
CA THR A 380 23.78 19.05 12.15
C THR A 380 25.16 19.12 11.51
N LEU A 381 25.23 19.29 10.18
CA LEU A 381 26.49 19.54 9.47
C LEU A 381 27.13 20.88 9.90
N GLU A 382 26.34 21.94 10.07
CA GLU A 382 26.83 23.23 10.54
C GLU A 382 27.40 23.15 11.96
N ARG A 383 26.71 22.45 12.87
CA ARG A 383 27.23 22.18 14.23
C ARG A 383 28.53 21.39 14.21
N TYR A 384 28.60 20.34 13.38
CA TYR A 384 29.82 19.56 13.21
C TYR A 384 31.01 20.40 12.73
N ARG A 385 30.79 21.33 11.79
CA ARG A 385 31.83 22.24 11.32
C ARG A 385 32.29 23.23 12.39
N ALA A 386 31.37 23.66 13.26
CA ALA A 386 31.69 24.58 14.35
C ALA A 386 32.48 23.90 15.49
N ALA A 387 32.28 22.60 15.71
CA ALA A 387 32.94 21.82 16.76
C ALA A 387 33.31 20.41 16.27
N PRO A 388 34.38 20.26 15.45
CA PRO A 388 34.73 18.97 14.85
C PRO A 388 35.20 17.91 15.85
N ASP A 389 35.66 18.33 17.04
CA ASP A 389 36.16 17.45 18.10
C ASP A 389 35.08 16.97 19.07
N GLU A 390 33.84 17.47 18.94
CA GLU A 390 32.74 17.02 19.80
C GLU A 390 32.30 15.61 19.35
N PRO A 391 32.39 14.59 20.24
CA PRO A 391 32.05 13.22 19.86
C PRO A 391 30.57 13.14 19.49
N PHE A 392 30.27 12.67 18.27
CA PHE A 392 28.92 12.25 17.94
C PHE A 392 28.56 11.10 18.89
N LEU A 393 27.56 11.33 19.74
CA LEU A 393 26.93 10.26 20.49
C LEU A 393 26.26 9.33 19.46
N ASP A 394 26.95 8.27 19.05
CA ASP A 394 26.44 7.22 18.15
C ASP A 394 25.30 6.38 18.82
N GLY A 395 24.67 6.92 19.86
CA GLY A 395 23.46 6.40 20.47
C GLY A 395 22.24 6.90 19.71
N ASP A 396 21.38 5.97 19.30
CA ASP A 396 20.10 6.28 18.65
C ASP A 396 19.35 7.39 19.43
N PRO A 397 19.15 8.59 18.86
CA PRO A 397 18.43 9.66 19.55
C PRO A 397 16.99 9.26 19.90
N ARG A 398 16.46 8.16 19.34
CA ARG A 398 15.14 7.61 19.70
C ARG A 398 15.13 6.80 21.00
N LEU A 399 16.26 6.60 21.67
CA LEU A 399 16.38 5.80 22.90
C LEU A 399 16.74 6.61 24.15
N THR A 400 16.76 7.95 24.10
CA THR A 400 17.16 8.79 25.25
C THR A 400 16.04 9.61 25.89
N GLU A 401 14.77 9.40 25.52
CA GLU A 401 13.64 9.91 26.32
C GLU A 401 13.27 8.90 27.42
N GLU A 402 13.95 8.96 28.56
CA GLU A 402 13.38 8.43 29.81
C GLU A 402 12.28 9.38 30.29
N PRO A 403 11.06 8.89 30.55
CA PRO A 403 9.96 9.74 31.03
C PRO A 403 10.25 10.17 32.47
N SER A 404 10.27 11.49 32.69
CA SER A 404 10.26 12.11 34.03
C SER A 404 8.85 12.20 34.61
#